data_AF-A0A838RJC0-F1
#
_entry.id   AF-A0A838RJC0-F1
#
_cell.length_a   1.000
_cell.length_b   1.000
_cell.length_c   1.000
_cell.angle_alpha   90.00
_cell.angle_beta   90.00
_cell.angle_gamma   90.00
#
_symmetry.space_group_name_H-M   'P 1'
#
loop_
_entity.id
_entity.type
_entity.pdbx_description
1 polymer ?
#
loop_
_entity_poly.entity_id
_entity_poly.type
_entity_poly.pdbx_seq_one_letter_code
_entity_poly.pdbx_strand_id
1 'polypeptide(L)'
;MAADLKGPIALTLASGSWALGTVYSKRNPTDTSPYAAAAAQMLVGGAAITVLGLLLGEASAWRLSPSGLGALAYLVVFGSIIGYTAYAYALRHASATIVGTYAYVNPVVAVLLGWLILDEAVTLRTFAAMALILGAVLMIQLAPKRVVLANPGRRSAAEA
;
A
#
# COMPACT_ATOMS: atom_id res chain seq x y z
N MET A 1 -23.81 -20.79 6.39
CA MET A 1 -23.08 -19.68 5.74
C MET A 1 -21.61 -19.85 6.11
N ALA A 2 -20.84 -20.61 5.33
CA ALA A 2 -19.41 -20.75 5.59
C ALA A 2 -18.74 -19.43 5.19
N ALA A 3 -18.05 -18.76 6.12
CA ALA A 3 -17.34 -17.54 5.80
C ALA A 3 -16.22 -17.86 4.79
N ASP A 4 -16.26 -17.25 3.61
CA ASP A 4 -15.20 -17.41 2.61
C ASP A 4 -13.93 -16.70 3.12
N LEU A 5 -13.01 -17.51 3.64
CA LEU A 5 -11.79 -17.04 4.29
C LEU A 5 -10.72 -16.56 3.29
N LYS A 6 -10.94 -16.77 1.98
CA LYS A 6 -9.98 -16.42 0.93
C LYS A 6 -9.67 -14.93 0.90
N GLY A 7 -10.70 -14.08 0.98
CA GLY A 7 -10.54 -12.62 0.96
C GLY A 7 -9.71 -12.09 2.14
N PRO A 8 -10.08 -12.41 3.40
CA PRO A 8 -9.30 -12.01 4.57
C PRO A 8 -7.84 -12.50 4.56
N ILE A 9 -7.59 -13.74 4.12
CA ILE A 9 -6.23 -14.27 3.99
C ILE A 9 -5.45 -13.48 2.93
N ALA A 10 -6.03 -13.25 1.76
CA ALA A 10 -5.39 -12.48 0.70
C ALA A 10 -5.04 -11.06 1.15
N LEU A 11 -5.94 -10.37 1.85
CA LEU A 11 -5.70 -9.03 2.41
C LEU A 11 -4.57 -9.01 3.44
N THR A 12 -4.50 -10.04 4.30
CA THR A 12 -3.46 -10.14 5.33
C THR A 12 -2.09 -10.40 4.71
N LEU A 13 -2.02 -11.31 3.71
CA LEU A 13 -0.80 -11.57 2.95
C LEU A 13 -0.34 -10.34 2.16
N ALA A 14 -1.27 -9.60 1.55
CA ALA A 14 -0.96 -8.36 0.84
C ALA A 14 -0.38 -7.31 1.78
N SER A 15 -0.99 -7.10 2.95
CA SER A 15 -0.52 -6.14 3.96
C SER A 15 0.86 -6.53 4.51
N GLY A 16 1.08 -7.82 4.80
CA GLY A 16 2.38 -8.33 5.24
C GLY A 16 3.47 -8.18 4.19
N SER A 17 3.16 -8.49 2.93
CA SER A 17 4.07 -8.32 1.80
C SER A 17 4.47 -6.86 1.61
N TRP A 18 3.50 -5.94 1.73
CA TRP A 18 3.76 -4.50 1.65
C TRP A 18 4.68 -4.01 2.78
N ALA A 19 4.40 -4.43 4.02
CA ALA A 19 5.22 -4.06 5.17
C ALA A 19 6.66 -4.58 5.03
N LEU A 20 6.82 -5.85 4.65
CA LEU A 20 8.14 -6.47 4.42
C LEU A 20 8.90 -5.78 3.29
N GLY A 21 8.24 -5.54 2.14
CA GLY A 21 8.84 -4.84 1.01
C GLY A 21 9.30 -3.43 1.36
N THR A 22 8.49 -2.69 2.11
CA THR A 22 8.83 -1.34 2.59
C THR A 22 10.04 -1.36 3.52
N VAL A 23 10.09 -2.28 4.48
CA VAL A 23 11.20 -2.41 5.42
C VAL A 23 12.48 -2.86 4.69
N TYR A 24 12.38 -3.82 3.78
CA TYR A 24 13.49 -4.30 2.97
C TYR A 24 14.08 -3.19 2.10
N SER A 25 13.23 -2.48 1.33
CA SER A 25 13.65 -1.36 0.47
C SER A 25 14.37 -0.26 1.26
N LYS A 26 13.92 0.01 2.48
CA LYS A 26 14.58 0.98 3.37
C LYS A 26 15.91 0.49 3.95
N ARG A 27 16.06 -0.82 4.20
CA ARG A 27 17.29 -1.42 4.77
C ARG A 27 18.36 -1.72 3.72
N ASN A 28 17.94 -1.95 2.48
CA ASN A 28 18.81 -2.17 1.32
C ASN A 28 18.62 -1.03 0.31
N PRO A 29 19.09 0.20 0.61
CA PRO A 29 19.06 1.27 -0.36
C PRO A 29 19.92 0.87 -1.57
N THR A 30 19.38 1.12 -2.77
CA THR A 30 20.09 0.90 -4.03
C THR A 30 20.54 2.24 -4.60
N ASP A 31 21.72 2.29 -5.22
CA ASP A 31 22.19 3.48 -5.94
C ASP A 31 21.40 3.73 -7.24
N THR A 32 20.53 2.81 -7.62
CA THR A 32 19.63 2.92 -8.76
C THR A 32 18.63 4.08 -8.60
N SER A 33 18.31 4.75 -9.70
CA SER A 33 17.27 5.77 -9.75
C SER A 33 15.93 5.20 -9.21
N PRO A 34 15.16 5.94 -8.38
CA PRO A 34 13.89 5.44 -7.83
C PRO A 34 12.86 5.19 -8.91
N TYR A 35 12.97 5.93 -10.02
CA TYR A 35 12.12 5.74 -11.18
C TYR A 35 12.39 4.39 -11.85
N ALA A 36 13.66 3.98 -11.93
CA ALA A 36 14.02 2.68 -12.47
C ALA A 36 13.62 1.54 -11.52
N ALA A 37 13.79 1.71 -10.21
CA ALA A 37 13.30 0.76 -9.21
C ALA A 37 11.76 0.61 -9.25
N ALA A 38 11.04 1.73 -9.36
CA ALA A 38 9.59 1.75 -9.51
C ALA A 38 9.13 1.07 -10.80
N ALA A 39 9.77 1.35 -11.93
CA ALA A 39 9.46 0.73 -13.21
C ALA A 39 9.68 -0.80 -13.16
N ALA A 40 10.79 -1.26 -12.58
CA ALA A 40 11.05 -2.67 -12.38
C ALA A 40 9.99 -3.33 -11.48
N GLN A 41 9.61 -2.68 -10.38
CA GLN A 41 8.56 -3.17 -9.48
C GLN A 41 7.19 -3.26 -10.19
N MET A 42 6.82 -2.26 -10.98
CA MET A 42 5.57 -2.25 -11.75
C MET A 42 5.54 -3.36 -12.81
N LEU A 43 6.66 -3.56 -13.54
CA LEU A 43 6.76 -4.62 -14.55
C LEU A 43 6.70 -6.01 -13.93
N VAL A 44 7.49 -6.26 -12.88
CA VAL A 44 7.53 -7.57 -12.21
C VAL A 44 6.20 -7.85 -11.52
N GLY A 45 5.63 -6.88 -10.81
CA GLY A 45 4.33 -7.04 -10.15
C GLY A 45 3.19 -7.25 -11.13
N GLY A 46 3.15 -6.47 -12.22
CA GLY A 46 2.15 -6.62 -13.28
C GLY A 46 2.25 -7.97 -13.99
N ALA A 47 3.46 -8.42 -14.31
CA ALA A 47 3.69 -9.74 -14.88
C ALA A 47 3.27 -10.86 -13.92
N ALA A 48 3.63 -10.77 -12.64
CA ALA A 48 3.26 -11.75 -11.62
C ALA A 48 1.74 -11.86 -11.45
N ILE A 49 1.02 -10.75 -11.36
CA ILE A 49 -0.45 -10.73 -11.27
C ILE A 49 -1.09 -11.29 -12.55
N THR A 50 -0.55 -10.95 -13.72
CA THR A 50 -1.04 -11.49 -15.00
C THR A 50 -0.89 -13.00 -15.06
N VAL A 51 0.29 -13.53 -14.72
CA VAL A 51 0.54 -14.97 -14.67
C VAL A 51 -0.39 -15.65 -13.67
N LEU A 52 -0.57 -15.07 -12.49
CA LEU A 52 -1.49 -15.61 -11.48
C LEU A 52 -2.94 -15.66 -11.99
N GLY A 53 -3.44 -14.59 -12.61
CA GLY A 53 -4.79 -14.57 -13.19
C GLY A 53 -4.99 -15.61 -14.29
N LEU A 54 -3.98 -15.81 -15.14
CA LEU A 54 -3.99 -16.86 -16.16
C LEU A 54 -4.02 -18.26 -15.53
N LEU A 55 -3.22 -18.51 -14.49
CA LEU A 55 -3.22 -19.78 -13.75
C LEU A 55 -4.54 -20.05 -13.02
N LEU A 56 -5.24 -18.99 -12.60
CA LEU A 56 -6.57 -19.06 -12.00
C LEU A 56 -7.69 -19.25 -13.03
N GLY A 57 -7.38 -19.29 -14.32
CA GLY A 57 -8.35 -19.54 -15.39
C GLY A 57 -9.15 -18.30 -15.81
N GLU A 58 -8.72 -17.09 -15.43
CA GLU A 58 -9.43 -15.84 -15.77
C GLU A 58 -9.30 -15.47 -17.26
N ALA A 59 -8.48 -16.19 -18.03
CA ALA A 59 -8.28 -15.96 -19.46
C ALA A 59 -9.60 -15.98 -20.25
N SER A 60 -10.55 -16.85 -19.90
CA SER A 60 -11.84 -16.93 -20.59
C SER A 60 -12.81 -15.80 -20.21
N ALA A 61 -12.60 -15.15 -19.07
CA ALA A 61 -13.38 -14.00 -18.62
C ALA A 61 -12.84 -12.67 -19.16
N TRP A 62 -11.61 -12.66 -19.68
CA TRP A 62 -10.99 -11.47 -20.23
C TRP A 62 -11.73 -10.97 -21.46
N ARG A 63 -12.12 -9.71 -21.43
CA ARG A 63 -12.77 -9.02 -22.55
C ARG A 63 -12.16 -7.63 -22.71
N LEU A 64 -11.81 -7.29 -23.94
CA LEU A 64 -11.36 -5.95 -24.28
C LEU A 64 -12.57 -5.03 -24.39
N SER A 65 -12.82 -4.23 -23.35
CA SER A 65 -13.87 -3.22 -23.34
C SER A 65 -13.27 -1.81 -23.40
N PRO A 66 -13.91 -0.85 -24.11
CA PRO A 66 -13.46 0.54 -24.11
C PRO A 66 -13.40 1.15 -22.70
N SER A 67 -14.34 0.79 -21.82
CA SER A 67 -14.34 1.22 -20.42
C SER A 67 -13.16 0.63 -19.63
N GLY A 68 -12.82 -0.64 -19.86
CA GLY A 68 -11.66 -1.29 -19.24
C GLY A 68 -10.34 -0.68 -19.72
N LEU A 69 -10.22 -0.37 -21.01
CA LEU A 69 -9.08 0.35 -21.57
C LEU A 69 -8.96 1.76 -21.00
N GLY A 70 -10.08 2.48 -20.84
CA GLY A 70 -10.11 3.79 -20.19
C GLY A 70 -9.66 3.73 -18.73
N ALA A 71 -10.15 2.75 -17.97
CA ALA A 71 -9.73 2.51 -16.59
C ALA A 71 -8.24 2.15 -16.50
N LEU A 72 -7.74 1.30 -17.40
CA LEU A 72 -6.32 0.95 -17.47
C LEU A 72 -5.45 2.17 -17.79
N ALA A 73 -5.83 2.97 -18.78
CA ALA A 73 -5.10 4.19 -19.15
C ALA A 73 -5.07 5.19 -17.97
N TYR A 74 -6.19 5.35 -17.27
CA TYR A 74 -6.26 6.16 -16.07
C TYR A 74 -5.30 5.67 -14.98
N LEU A 75 -5.29 4.36 -14.69
CA LEU A 75 -4.38 3.78 -13.68
C LEU A 75 -2.91 3.86 -14.07
N VAL A 76 -2.59 3.74 -15.36
CA VAL A 76 -1.22 3.90 -15.87
C VAL A 76 -0.76 5.34 -15.66
N VAL A 77 -1.55 6.32 -16.07
CA VAL A 77 -1.15 7.74 -16.01
C VAL A 77 -1.20 8.28 -14.58
N PHE A 78 -2.36 8.23 -13.93
CA PHE A 78 -2.56 8.86 -12.63
C PHE A 78 -2.08 7.98 -11.48
N GLY A 79 -2.45 6.70 -11.49
CA GLY A 79 -2.10 5.76 -10.42
C GLY A 79 -0.61 5.42 -10.38
N SER A 80 -0.02 5.18 -11.56
CA SER A 80 1.34 4.66 -11.67
C SER A 80 2.35 5.77 -11.94
N ILE A 81 2.28 6.42 -13.10
CA ILE A 81 3.28 7.42 -13.49
C ILE A 81 3.26 8.62 -12.54
N ILE A 82 2.13 9.28 -12.36
CA ILE A 82 2.05 10.47 -11.50
C ILE A 82 2.15 10.07 -10.02
N GLY A 83 1.29 9.17 -9.56
CA GLY A 83 1.19 8.78 -8.15
C GLY A 83 2.49 8.20 -7.59
N TYR A 84 3.09 7.21 -8.29
CA TYR A 84 4.29 6.54 -7.78
C TYR A 84 5.54 7.40 -7.90
N THR A 85 5.65 8.22 -8.94
CA THR A 85 6.74 9.22 -9.06
C THR A 85 6.67 10.24 -7.94
N ALA A 86 5.47 10.76 -7.62
CA ALA A 86 5.27 11.67 -6.49
C ALA A 86 5.62 11.01 -5.15
N TYR A 87 5.22 9.75 -4.95
CA TYR A 87 5.57 8.97 -3.76
C TYR A 87 7.09 8.79 -3.62
N ALA A 88 7.77 8.37 -4.70
CA ALA A 88 9.21 8.16 -4.71
C ALA A 88 9.99 9.46 -4.52
N TYR A 89 9.53 10.55 -5.12
CA TYR A 89 10.08 11.89 -4.90
C TYR A 89 9.92 12.32 -3.44
N ALA A 90 8.72 12.17 -2.87
CA ALA A 90 8.45 12.51 -1.48
C ALA A 90 9.32 11.70 -0.52
N LEU A 91 9.53 10.40 -0.80
CA LEU A 91 10.38 9.54 0.03
C LEU A 91 11.86 9.93 0.00
N ARG A 92 12.32 10.61 -1.06
CA ARG A 92 13.67 11.19 -1.12
C ARG A 92 13.80 12.52 -0.36
N HIS A 93 12.73 13.29 -0.25
CA HIS A 93 12.76 14.66 0.30
C HIS A 93 12.12 14.79 1.69
N ALA A 94 11.39 13.79 2.16
CA ALA A 94 10.71 13.76 3.44
C ALA A 94 10.91 12.43 4.17
N SER A 95 10.70 12.43 5.48
CA SER A 95 10.79 11.20 6.27
C SER A 95 9.69 10.21 5.90
N ALA A 96 9.99 8.91 5.96
CA ALA A 96 9.01 7.84 5.71
C ALA A 96 7.76 7.96 6.59
N THR A 97 7.87 8.56 7.79
CA THR A 97 6.72 8.85 8.66
C THR A 97 5.77 9.86 8.01
N ILE A 98 6.30 10.97 7.47
CA ILE A 98 5.51 12.02 6.81
C ILE A 98 4.93 11.48 5.51
N VAL A 99 5.74 10.82 4.69
CA VAL A 99 5.27 10.23 3.44
C VAL A 99 4.17 9.22 3.70
N GLY A 100 4.32 8.37 4.73
CA GLY A 100 3.33 7.39 5.15
C GLY A 100 1.99 7.96 5.60
N THR A 101 1.89 9.26 5.91
CA THR A 101 0.60 9.89 6.27
C THR A 101 -0.38 9.96 5.10
N TYR A 102 0.09 9.84 3.85
CA TYR A 102 -0.78 9.77 2.66
C TYR A 102 -1.82 8.64 2.77
N ALA A 103 -1.45 7.52 3.39
CA ALA A 103 -2.33 6.38 3.58
C ALA A 103 -3.58 6.73 4.40
N TYR A 104 -3.55 7.83 5.17
CA TYR A 104 -4.64 8.30 6.02
C TYR A 104 -5.60 9.20 5.27
N VAL A 105 -5.08 9.89 4.26
CA VAL A 105 -5.86 10.74 3.37
C VAL A 105 -6.63 9.88 2.36
N ASN A 106 -6.08 8.71 1.96
CA ASN A 106 -6.67 7.82 0.97
C ASN A 106 -8.14 7.43 1.26
N PRO A 107 -8.54 6.94 2.45
CA PRO A 107 -9.94 6.61 2.73
C PRO A 107 -10.88 7.80 2.61
N VAL A 108 -10.44 8.99 3.05
CA VAL A 108 -11.23 10.21 2.97
C VAL A 108 -11.45 10.62 1.51
N VAL A 109 -10.37 10.64 0.72
CA VAL A 109 -10.43 10.95 -0.71
C VAL A 109 -11.29 9.91 -1.46
N ALA A 110 -11.17 8.63 -1.13
CA ALA A 110 -11.98 7.57 -1.74
C ALA A 110 -13.48 7.79 -1.50
N VAL A 111 -13.90 8.09 -0.27
CA VAL A 111 -15.31 8.38 0.06
C VAL A 111 -15.77 9.65 -0.65
N LEU A 112 -14.96 10.71 -0.66
CA LEU A 112 -15.29 11.97 -1.33
C LEU A 112 -15.47 11.79 -2.83
N LEU A 113 -14.58 11.05 -3.50
CA LEU A 113 -14.68 10.79 -4.94
C LEU A 113 -15.83 9.82 -5.26
N GLY A 114 -16.08 8.81 -4.42
CA GLY A 114 -17.24 7.92 -4.56
C GLY A 114 -18.55 8.71 -4.49
N TRP A 115 -18.66 9.62 -3.54
CA TRP A 115 -19.82 10.51 -3.43
C TRP A 115 -19.93 11.48 -4.62
N LEU A 116 -18.84 12.18 -4.96
CA LEU A 116 -18.86 13.28 -5.93
C LEU A 116 -18.97 12.78 -7.39
N ILE A 117 -18.32 11.66 -7.72
CA ILE A 117 -18.19 11.17 -9.10
C ILE A 117 -19.11 9.99 -9.38
N LEU A 118 -19.29 9.08 -8.41
CA LEU A 118 -20.12 7.88 -8.56
C LEU A 118 -21.53 8.05 -7.99
N ASP A 119 -21.85 9.22 -7.42
CA ASP A 119 -23.13 9.52 -6.75
C ASP A 119 -23.47 8.51 -5.63
N GLU A 120 -22.43 8.00 -4.95
CA GLU A 120 -22.62 7.04 -3.85
C GLU A 120 -23.22 7.71 -2.62
N ALA A 121 -24.27 7.12 -2.05
CA ALA A 121 -24.92 7.64 -0.85
C ALA A 121 -23.99 7.57 0.37
N VAL A 122 -23.53 8.73 0.84
CA VAL A 122 -22.76 8.82 2.09
C VAL A 122 -23.71 8.78 3.27
N THR A 123 -23.83 7.59 3.86
CA THR A 123 -24.66 7.38 5.04
C THR A 123 -23.90 7.66 6.34
N LEU A 124 -24.63 7.75 7.46
CA LEU A 124 -24.02 7.82 8.79
C LEU A 124 -23.07 6.63 9.06
N ARG A 125 -23.36 5.47 8.47
CA ARG A 125 -22.50 4.28 8.55
C ARG A 125 -21.15 4.50 7.86
N THR A 126 -21.14 5.19 6.73
CA THR A 126 -19.91 5.56 5.99
C THR A 126 -19.04 6.47 6.84
N PHE A 127 -19.63 7.49 7.49
CA PHE A 127 -18.91 8.37 8.42
C PHE A 127 -18.36 7.60 9.62
N ALA A 128 -19.14 6.70 10.23
CA ALA A 128 -18.69 5.89 11.36
C ALA A 128 -17.51 4.96 10.96
N ALA A 129 -17.57 4.32 9.79
CA ALA A 129 -16.49 3.49 9.28
C ALA A 129 -15.22 4.32 9.00
N MET A 130 -15.37 5.50 8.38
CA MET A 130 -14.26 6.42 8.12
C MET A 130 -13.61 6.89 9.43
N ALA A 131 -14.41 7.29 10.43
CA ALA A 131 -13.90 7.69 11.74
C ALA A 131 -13.15 6.55 12.45
N LEU A 132 -13.66 5.31 12.36
CA LEU A 132 -13.01 4.13 12.93
C LEU A 132 -11.64 3.86 12.27
N ILE A 133 -11.56 3.92 10.94
CA ILE A 133 -10.31 3.71 10.20
C ILE A 133 -9.28 4.79 10.55
N LEU A 134 -9.68 6.06 10.52
CA LEU A 134 -8.81 7.19 10.88
C LEU A 134 -8.37 7.12 12.34
N GLY A 135 -9.27 6.74 13.25
CA GLY A 135 -8.95 6.56 14.67
C GLY A 135 -7.91 5.46 14.91
N ALA A 136 -8.09 4.29 14.28
CA ALA A 136 -7.14 3.18 14.38
C ALA A 136 -5.75 3.59 13.86
N VAL A 137 -5.72 4.28 12.74
CA VAL A 137 -4.51 4.84 12.13
C VAL A 137 -3.79 5.82 13.05
N LEU A 138 -4.51 6.79 13.63
CA LEU A 138 -3.94 7.80 14.54
C LEU A 138 -3.38 7.13 15.79
N MET A 139 -4.08 6.14 16.33
CA MET A 139 -3.63 5.37 17.49
C MET A 139 -2.30 4.65 17.22
N ILE A 140 -2.14 4.03 16.05
CA ILE A 140 -0.90 3.34 15.67
C ILE A 140 0.28 4.31 15.60
N GLN A 141 0.07 5.53 15.10
CA GLN A 141 1.16 6.50 14.92
C GLN A 141 1.53 7.28 16.18
N LEU A 142 0.56 7.51 17.06
CA LEU A 142 0.79 8.18 18.34
C LEU A 142 1.34 7.23 19.41
N ALA A 143 1.37 5.91 19.13
CA ALA A 143 1.95 4.92 20.02
C ALA A 143 3.44 5.22 20.28
N PRO A 144 3.88 5.35 21.55
CA PRO A 144 5.29 5.62 21.87
C PRO A 144 6.20 4.52 21.32
N LYS A 145 7.23 4.91 20.57
CA LYS A 145 8.30 3.97 20.18
C LYS A 145 9.02 3.52 21.43
N ARG A 146 8.80 2.27 21.87
CA ARG A 146 9.62 1.67 22.92
C ARG A 146 11.06 1.57 22.38
N VAL A 147 11.91 2.49 22.81
CA VAL A 147 13.35 2.38 22.63
C VAL A 147 13.78 1.17 23.45
N VAL A 148 14.04 0.05 22.78
CA VAL A 148 14.71 -1.08 23.40
C VAL A 148 16.14 -0.60 23.67
N LEU A 149 16.38 -0.13 24.88
CA LEU A 149 17.72 0.19 25.36
C LEU A 149 18.53 -1.10 25.30
N ALA A 150 19.46 -1.19 24.36
CA ALA A 150 20.45 -2.25 24.33
C ALA A 150 21.24 -2.15 25.64
N ASN A 151 21.08 -3.16 26.51
CA ASN A 151 21.75 -3.22 27.80
C ASN A 151 23.28 -3.29 27.58
N PRO A 152 24.06 -2.26 27.97
CA PRO A 152 25.52 -2.26 27.81
C PRO A 152 26.22 -3.31 28.69
N GLY A 153 25.54 -3.90 29.68
CA GLY A 153 26.12 -4.77 30.69
C GLY A 153 26.49 -6.19 30.23
N ARG A 154 26.20 -6.60 28.98
CA ARG A 154 26.50 -7.96 28.50
C ARG A 154 27.88 -8.15 27.88
N ARG A 155 28.64 -7.08 27.59
CA ARG A 155 30.03 -7.22 27.10
C ARG A 155 31.03 -7.52 28.21
N SER A 156 30.83 -7.00 29.42
CA SER A 156 31.78 -7.18 30.53
C SER A 156 31.81 -8.58 31.16
N ALA A 157 30.79 -9.41 30.95
CA ALA A 157 30.73 -10.77 31.53
C ALA A 157 31.24 -11.88 30.58
N ALA A 158 31.57 -11.53 29.34
CA ALA A 158 32.21 -12.45 28.38
C ALA A 158 33.74 -12.24 28.32
N GLU A 159 34.25 -11.21 29.00
CA GLU A 159 35.67 -10.81 29.02
C GLU A 159 36.31 -11.02 30.41
N ALA A 160 35.62 -11.68 31.35
CA ALA A 160 36.11 -12.03 32.69
C ALA A 160 36.07 -13.55 32.88
#